data_AF-A0A924WCJ9-F1
#
_entry.id   AF-A0A924WCJ9-F1
#
_cell.length_a   1.000
_cell.length_b   1.000
_cell.length_c   1.000
_cell.angle_alpha   90.00
_cell.angle_beta   90.00
_cell.angle_gamma   90.00
#
_symmetry.space_group_name_H-M   'P 1'
#
loop_
_entity.id
_entity.type
_entity.pdbx_description
1 polymer ?
#
loop_
_entity_poly.entity_id
_entity_poly.type
_entity_poly.pdbx_seq_one_letter_code
_entity_poly.pdbx_strand_id
1 'polypeptide(L)'
;MATIKAYPFLHHLRAEPNQYILHFQKGSLVRQGKGLSYWFSPLSAAIAQVPIEDGETTLVLRERTQDLQEVAVQVTVVYRFDDPQKAAVRSNFTIALDSGKWVEKPLDRIAGFWSQRVREPVRTALASIRLEDAVSGGIGTVQAAIIAALADDAEVAAMGLAVVGVAVSGVTPAPELVKAMETPTRESLQQKADQAVFERRALAVEKERAIKENELATQIELARRQDELIQRQNSNKIREAEGKAAAERLRVESEQTIAALAAEGYGRDVRTRAQGDAEARRMLGETEAATESARAHAWDNVRPEVMWAMAAQTMATKLQNIEHITITPDTFGPMLSKIIRGEKAS
;
A
#
# COMPACT_ATOMS: atom_id res chain seq x y z
N MET A 1 -58.85 -11.34 42.28
CA MET A 1 -59.63 -12.07 43.31
C MET A 1 -60.97 -11.38 43.50
N ALA A 2 -62.00 -12.09 43.93
CA ALA A 2 -63.33 -11.54 44.13
C ALA A 2 -63.32 -10.51 45.27
N THR A 3 -64.07 -9.43 45.10
CA THR A 3 -64.19 -8.40 46.14
C THR A 3 -65.35 -8.76 47.06
N ILE A 4 -65.08 -8.94 48.34
CA ILE A 4 -66.11 -9.14 49.35
C ILE A 4 -66.17 -7.91 50.25
N LYS A 5 -67.35 -7.31 50.37
CA LYS A 5 -67.62 -6.23 51.32
C LYS A 5 -68.45 -6.77 52.47
N ALA A 6 -67.92 -6.66 53.68
CA ALA A 6 -68.63 -7.05 54.89
C ALA A 6 -69.61 -5.96 55.33
N TYR A 7 -70.86 -6.34 55.57
CA TYR A 7 -71.87 -5.53 56.24
C TYR A 7 -72.40 -6.31 57.46
N PRO A 8 -73.07 -5.66 58.43
CA PRO A 8 -73.70 -6.38 59.52
C PRO A 8 -74.64 -7.47 58.99
N PHE A 9 -74.41 -8.72 59.41
CA PHE A 9 -75.18 -9.93 59.08
C PHE A 9 -75.15 -10.43 57.62
N LEU A 10 -74.78 -9.59 56.64
CA LEU A 10 -74.71 -9.95 55.22
C LEU A 10 -73.41 -9.46 54.59
N HIS A 11 -72.82 -10.26 53.72
CA HIS A 11 -71.68 -9.87 52.90
C HIS A 11 -72.13 -9.70 51.45
N HIS A 12 -71.52 -8.76 50.74
CA HIS A 12 -71.74 -8.59 49.30
C HIS A 12 -70.50 -9.06 48.54
N LEU A 13 -70.65 -10.07 47.70
CA LEU A 13 -69.62 -10.56 46.78
C LEU A 13 -69.79 -9.89 45.43
N ARG A 14 -68.68 -9.42 44.86
CA ARG A 14 -68.56 -9.01 43.46
C ARG A 14 -67.35 -9.71 42.83
N ALA A 15 -67.62 -10.56 41.85
CA ALA A 15 -66.61 -11.23 41.05
C ALA A 15 -66.46 -10.55 39.68
N GLU A 16 -65.25 -10.60 39.14
CA GLU A 16 -64.94 -10.11 37.80
C GLU A 16 -65.32 -11.15 36.72
N PRO A 17 -65.48 -10.76 35.44
CA PRO A 17 -65.88 -11.69 34.37
C PRO A 17 -64.94 -12.88 34.16
N ASN A 18 -63.65 -12.73 34.49
CA ASN A 18 -62.64 -13.79 34.43
C ASN A 18 -62.64 -14.71 35.68
N GLN A 19 -63.61 -14.56 36.59
CA GLN A 19 -63.70 -15.31 37.83
C GLN A 19 -64.97 -16.15 37.84
N TYR A 20 -64.83 -17.46 38.01
CA TYR A 20 -65.95 -18.39 38.21
C TYR A 20 -66.18 -18.57 39.70
N ILE A 21 -67.40 -18.32 40.16
CA ILE A 21 -67.78 -18.49 41.55
C ILE A 21 -68.61 -19.75 41.71
N LEU A 22 -68.30 -20.53 42.74
CA LEU A 22 -69.10 -21.66 43.22
C LEU A 22 -69.51 -21.37 44.65
N HIS A 23 -70.81 -21.25 44.89
CA HIS A 23 -71.37 -20.96 46.20
C HIS A 23 -72.15 -22.16 46.72
N PHE A 24 -71.64 -22.70 47.82
CA PHE A 24 -72.23 -23.81 48.54
C PHE A 24 -72.92 -23.31 49.80
N GLN A 25 -74.07 -23.89 50.09
CA GLN A 25 -74.80 -23.69 51.34
C GLN A 25 -75.24 -25.05 51.87
N LYS A 26 -74.93 -25.34 53.14
CA LYS A 26 -75.23 -26.65 53.77
C LYS A 26 -74.76 -27.85 52.92
N GLY A 27 -73.59 -27.72 52.29
CA GLY A 27 -72.97 -28.78 51.47
C GLY A 27 -73.53 -28.93 50.05
N SER A 28 -74.56 -28.16 49.66
CA SER A 28 -75.12 -28.19 48.30
C SER A 28 -74.72 -26.96 47.50
N LEU A 29 -74.47 -27.12 46.19
CA LEU A 29 -74.20 -25.99 45.29
C LEU A 29 -75.50 -25.23 45.02
N VAL A 30 -75.58 -23.98 45.48
CA VAL A 30 -76.79 -23.15 45.36
C VAL A 30 -76.66 -22.11 44.25
N ARG A 31 -75.44 -21.66 43.94
CA ARG A 31 -75.20 -20.65 42.90
C ARG A 31 -73.84 -20.83 42.25
N GLN A 32 -73.80 -20.63 40.93
CA GLN A 32 -72.56 -20.60 40.17
C GLN A 32 -72.61 -19.70 38.94
N GLY A 33 -71.45 -19.23 38.48
CA GLY A 33 -71.35 -18.43 37.26
C GLY A 33 -70.13 -17.52 37.20
N LYS A 34 -69.97 -16.87 36.05
CA LYS A 34 -68.91 -15.89 35.76
C LYS A 34 -69.35 -14.49 36.18
N GLY A 35 -68.46 -13.69 36.76
CA GLY A 35 -68.72 -12.27 37.03
C GLY A 35 -69.93 -12.00 37.94
N LEU A 36 -70.23 -12.91 38.87
CA LEU A 36 -71.41 -12.79 39.73
C LEU A 36 -71.29 -11.63 40.73
N SER A 37 -72.40 -10.95 40.98
CA SER A 37 -72.53 -9.96 42.06
C SER A 37 -73.78 -10.25 42.87
N TYR A 38 -73.64 -10.51 44.18
CA TYR A 38 -74.77 -10.85 45.05
C TYR A 38 -74.49 -10.74 46.55
N TRP A 39 -75.57 -10.67 47.32
CA TRP A 39 -75.57 -10.71 48.78
C TRP A 39 -75.66 -12.15 49.31
N PHE A 40 -74.93 -12.46 50.38
CA PHE A 40 -74.94 -13.77 51.02
C PHE A 40 -74.74 -13.67 52.54
N SER A 41 -75.14 -14.71 53.27
CA SER A 41 -74.89 -14.83 54.72
C SER A 41 -73.56 -15.56 54.96
N PRO A 42 -72.58 -14.94 55.63
CA PRO A 42 -71.26 -15.54 55.86
C PRO A 42 -71.30 -16.78 56.78
N LEU A 43 -72.35 -16.92 57.61
CA LEU A 43 -72.47 -18.04 58.56
C LEU A 43 -72.84 -19.38 57.91
N SER A 44 -73.38 -19.35 56.69
CA SER A 44 -73.84 -20.57 55.99
C SER A 44 -73.23 -20.79 54.62
N ALA A 45 -72.45 -19.82 54.14
CA ALA A 45 -71.83 -19.84 52.82
C ALA A 45 -70.44 -20.48 52.87
N ALA A 46 -70.15 -21.33 51.89
CA ALA A 46 -68.80 -21.66 51.50
C ALA A 46 -68.63 -21.28 50.03
N ILE A 47 -67.58 -20.51 49.71
CA ILE A 47 -67.39 -19.95 48.37
C ILE A 47 -66.03 -20.38 47.84
N ALA A 48 -66.02 -20.95 46.64
CA ALA A 48 -64.80 -21.21 45.88
C ALA A 48 -64.73 -20.31 44.65
N GLN A 49 -63.53 -19.84 44.34
CA GLN A 49 -63.24 -19.01 43.18
C GLN A 49 -62.22 -19.70 42.28
N VAL A 50 -62.63 -20.04 41.06
CA VAL A 50 -61.75 -20.62 40.03
C VAL A 50 -61.49 -19.55 38.95
N PRO A 51 -60.22 -19.31 38.56
CA PRO A 51 -59.92 -18.41 37.46
C PRO A 51 -60.31 -19.05 36.12
N ILE A 52 -60.86 -18.25 35.21
CA ILE A 52 -61.30 -18.71 33.88
C ILE A 52 -60.29 -18.30 32.80
N GLU A 53 -59.43 -17.33 33.11
CA GLU A 53 -58.33 -16.95 32.25
C GLU A 53 -57.36 -18.12 32.03
N ASP A 54 -56.71 -18.12 30.87
CA ASP A 54 -55.67 -19.08 30.56
C ASP A 54 -54.50 -18.84 31.54
N GLY A 55 -54.14 -19.89 32.28
CA GLY A 55 -53.05 -19.89 33.23
C GLY A 55 -51.78 -20.45 32.59
N GLU A 56 -50.64 -19.97 33.08
CA GLU A 56 -49.34 -20.44 32.63
C GLU A 56 -48.57 -21.04 33.81
N THR A 57 -47.89 -22.17 33.58
CA THR A 57 -46.99 -22.77 34.55
C THR A 57 -45.67 -23.10 33.88
N THR A 58 -44.62 -22.43 34.32
CA THR A 58 -43.25 -22.68 33.87
C THR A 58 -42.52 -23.57 34.86
N LEU A 59 -41.92 -24.63 34.34
CA LEU A 59 -41.29 -25.71 35.09
C LEU A 59 -39.87 -25.91 34.55
N VAL A 60 -38.93 -26.21 35.43
CA VAL A 60 -37.58 -26.62 35.05
C VAL A 60 -37.39 -28.06 35.50
N LEU A 61 -37.23 -28.95 34.53
CA LEU A 61 -37.05 -30.38 34.74
C LEU A 61 -35.61 -30.75 34.48
N ARG A 62 -34.97 -31.44 35.42
CA ARG A 62 -33.64 -32.01 35.25
C ARG A 62 -33.78 -33.49 34.95
N GLU A 63 -33.38 -33.88 33.76
CA GLU A 63 -33.44 -35.25 33.27
C GLU A 63 -32.11 -35.58 32.57
N ARG A 64 -31.95 -36.84 32.13
CA ARG A 64 -30.72 -37.31 31.49
C ARG A 64 -30.93 -37.68 30.03
N THR A 65 -29.92 -37.40 29.22
CA THR A 65 -29.86 -37.80 27.81
C THR A 65 -29.44 -39.27 27.67
N GLN A 66 -29.43 -39.79 26.44
CA GLN A 66 -29.01 -41.16 26.12
C GLN A 66 -27.60 -41.49 26.64
N ASP A 67 -26.69 -40.52 26.59
CA ASP A 67 -25.30 -40.59 27.06
C ASP A 67 -25.15 -40.28 28.57
N LEU A 68 -26.27 -40.33 29.31
CA LEU A 68 -26.35 -40.15 30.76
C LEU A 68 -25.90 -38.76 31.25
N GLN A 69 -25.89 -37.77 30.36
CA GLN A 69 -25.57 -36.39 30.70
C GLN A 69 -26.80 -35.68 31.26
N GLU A 70 -26.62 -34.87 32.30
CA GLU A 70 -27.71 -34.11 32.91
C GLU A 70 -28.02 -32.86 32.08
N VAL A 71 -29.30 -32.69 31.75
CA VAL A 71 -29.82 -31.53 31.05
C VAL A 71 -31.03 -30.95 31.80
N ALA A 72 -31.12 -29.63 31.82
CA ALA A 72 -32.25 -28.88 32.34
C ALA A 72 -33.15 -28.45 31.18
N VAL A 73 -34.40 -28.89 31.18
CA VAL A 73 -35.43 -28.50 30.22
C VAL A 73 -36.37 -27.52 30.87
N GLN A 74 -36.53 -26.35 30.26
CA GLN A 74 -37.53 -25.38 30.68
C GLN A 74 -38.79 -25.55 29.82
N VAL A 75 -39.90 -25.88 30.48
CA VAL A 75 -41.21 -26.11 29.85
C VAL A 75 -42.23 -25.15 30.42
N THR A 76 -43.02 -24.52 29.57
CA THR A 76 -44.19 -23.73 29.94
C THR A 76 -45.44 -24.40 29.41
N VAL A 77 -46.35 -24.75 30.30
CA VAL A 77 -47.68 -25.27 29.97
C VAL A 77 -48.70 -24.14 30.11
N VAL A 78 -49.40 -23.84 29.03
CA VAL A 78 -50.53 -22.93 28.99
C VAL A 78 -51.79 -23.76 29.07
N TYR A 79 -52.64 -23.51 30.05
CA TYR A 79 -53.83 -24.31 30.35
C TYR A 79 -55.00 -23.42 30.73
N ARG A 80 -56.20 -24.00 30.74
CA ARG A 80 -57.41 -23.35 31.23
C ARG A 80 -58.25 -24.29 32.06
N PHE A 81 -59.10 -23.72 32.91
CA PHE A 81 -60.08 -24.45 33.68
C PHE A 81 -61.35 -24.63 32.84
N ASP A 82 -61.45 -25.75 32.13
CA ASP A 82 -62.59 -26.07 31.26
C ASP A 82 -63.85 -26.41 32.08
N ASP A 83 -63.67 -27.16 33.18
CA ASP A 83 -64.73 -27.49 34.13
C ASP A 83 -64.37 -26.98 35.54
N PRO A 84 -64.80 -25.74 35.89
CA PRO A 84 -64.54 -25.14 37.19
C PRO A 84 -65.08 -25.93 38.38
N GLN A 85 -66.19 -26.67 38.19
CA GLN A 85 -66.75 -27.49 39.28
C GLN A 85 -65.82 -28.65 39.61
N LYS A 86 -65.37 -29.39 38.60
CA LYS A 86 -64.40 -30.50 38.80
C LYS A 86 -63.10 -29.98 39.40
N ALA A 87 -62.59 -28.85 38.91
CA ALA A 87 -61.37 -28.25 39.43
C ALA A 87 -61.47 -27.90 40.92
N ALA A 88 -62.62 -27.35 41.36
CA ALA A 88 -62.86 -27.01 42.77
C ALA A 88 -63.04 -28.22 43.68
N VAL A 89 -63.47 -29.37 43.15
CA VAL A 89 -63.54 -30.63 43.92
C VAL A 89 -62.14 -31.23 44.10
N ARG A 90 -61.28 -31.11 43.08
CA ARG A 90 -59.93 -31.69 43.09
C ARG A 90 -58.89 -30.84 43.80
N SER A 91 -59.04 -29.51 43.73
CA SER A 91 -58.16 -28.54 44.37
C SER A 91 -58.95 -27.52 45.17
N ASN A 92 -58.42 -27.15 46.34
CA ASN A 92 -59.12 -26.24 47.25
C ASN A 92 -59.03 -24.79 46.75
N PHE A 93 -60.04 -24.35 46.01
CA PHE A 93 -60.22 -22.97 45.55
C PHE A 93 -61.04 -22.10 46.50
N THR A 94 -61.23 -22.53 47.76
CA THR A 94 -62.01 -21.80 48.75
C THR A 94 -61.40 -20.42 49.00
N ILE A 95 -62.25 -19.39 49.01
CA ILE A 95 -61.88 -18.03 49.39
C ILE A 95 -62.34 -17.72 50.81
N ALA A 96 -61.52 -16.99 51.56
CA ALA A 96 -61.88 -16.47 52.86
C ALA A 96 -62.96 -15.38 52.68
N LEU A 97 -64.05 -15.48 53.45
CA LEU A 97 -65.24 -14.64 53.28
C LEU A 97 -65.08 -13.21 53.82
N ASP A 98 -63.97 -12.92 54.49
CA ASP A 98 -63.59 -11.61 55.02
C ASP A 98 -62.76 -10.80 54.01
N SER A 99 -61.88 -11.47 53.28
CA SER A 99 -60.82 -10.86 52.47
C SER A 99 -60.94 -11.18 50.98
N GLY A 100 -61.72 -12.21 50.61
CA GLY A 100 -61.87 -12.67 49.23
C GLY A 100 -60.64 -13.38 48.67
N LYS A 101 -59.61 -13.64 49.49
CA LYS A 101 -58.38 -14.32 49.09
C LYS A 101 -58.53 -15.84 49.24
N TRP A 102 -57.78 -16.61 48.44
CA TRP A 102 -57.74 -18.06 48.62
C TRP A 102 -57.18 -18.43 50.00
N VAL A 103 -57.83 -19.42 50.63
CA VAL A 103 -57.40 -19.99 51.92
C VAL A 103 -56.13 -20.82 51.75
N GLU A 104 -56.01 -21.50 50.61
CA GLU A 104 -54.83 -22.27 50.22
C GLU A 104 -54.17 -21.68 48.97
N LYS A 105 -53.11 -22.33 48.49
CA LYS A 105 -52.44 -22.00 47.22
C LYS A 105 -52.81 -23.05 46.16
N PRO A 106 -54.02 -22.98 45.57
CA PRO A 106 -54.47 -23.99 44.60
C PRO A 106 -53.58 -24.00 43.35
N LEU A 107 -53.09 -22.85 42.89
CA LEU A 107 -52.22 -22.78 41.71
C LEU A 107 -50.88 -23.49 41.91
N ASP A 108 -50.32 -23.49 43.13
CA ASP A 108 -49.09 -24.23 43.43
C ASP A 108 -49.34 -25.74 43.34
N ARG A 109 -50.54 -26.22 43.73
CA ARG A 109 -50.93 -27.63 43.56
C ARG A 109 -51.07 -27.99 42.08
N ILE A 110 -51.68 -27.11 41.28
CA ILE A 110 -51.78 -27.29 39.82
C ILE A 110 -50.39 -27.30 39.18
N ALA A 111 -49.48 -26.44 39.63
CA ALA A 111 -48.10 -26.45 39.16
C ALA A 111 -47.38 -27.76 39.48
N GLY A 112 -47.60 -28.30 40.68
CA GLY A 112 -47.12 -29.63 41.07
C GLY A 112 -47.68 -30.76 40.18
N PHE A 113 -48.97 -30.68 39.85
CA PHE A 113 -49.61 -31.63 38.93
C PHE A 113 -48.96 -31.59 37.54
N TRP A 114 -48.80 -30.40 36.95
CA TRP A 114 -48.13 -30.26 35.64
C TRP A 114 -46.68 -30.76 35.67
N SER A 115 -45.94 -30.48 36.75
CA SER A 115 -44.58 -30.99 36.96
C SER A 115 -44.50 -32.52 36.91
N GLN A 116 -45.50 -33.21 37.46
CA GLN A 116 -45.56 -34.66 37.43
C GLN A 116 -45.93 -35.19 36.03
N ARG A 117 -46.91 -34.56 35.36
CA ARG A 117 -47.40 -35.01 34.04
C ARG A 117 -46.41 -34.81 32.91
N VAL A 118 -45.66 -33.70 32.94
CA VAL A 118 -44.67 -33.38 31.90
C VAL A 118 -43.37 -34.18 32.09
N ARG A 119 -43.07 -34.67 33.31
CA ARG A 119 -41.79 -35.32 33.61
C ARG A 119 -41.53 -36.58 32.79
N GLU A 120 -42.50 -37.49 32.73
CA GLU A 120 -42.35 -38.76 32.01
C GLU A 120 -42.10 -38.56 30.50
N PRO A 121 -42.91 -37.78 29.75
CA PRO A 121 -42.67 -37.60 28.32
C PRO A 121 -41.35 -36.89 28.03
N VAL A 122 -40.95 -35.93 28.88
CA VAL A 122 -39.62 -35.27 28.77
C VAL A 122 -38.49 -36.29 28.96
N ARG A 123 -38.58 -37.12 30.01
CA ARG A 123 -37.57 -38.16 30.28
C ARG A 123 -37.48 -39.15 29.13
N THR A 124 -38.61 -39.65 28.65
CA THR A 124 -38.66 -40.64 27.58
C THR A 124 -38.11 -40.07 26.27
N ALA A 125 -38.43 -38.82 25.94
CA ALA A 125 -37.86 -38.13 24.79
C ALA A 125 -36.33 -37.98 24.91
N LEU A 126 -35.84 -37.44 26.04
CA LEU A 126 -34.40 -37.19 26.23
C LEU A 126 -33.57 -38.48 26.32
N ALA A 127 -34.10 -39.54 26.93
CA ALA A 127 -33.40 -40.81 27.03
C ALA A 127 -33.10 -41.46 25.67
N SER A 128 -33.80 -41.03 24.61
CA SER A 128 -33.59 -41.51 23.23
C SER A 128 -32.62 -40.67 22.39
N ILE A 129 -32.16 -39.52 22.91
CA ILE A 129 -31.39 -38.52 22.16
C ILE A 129 -30.04 -38.29 22.85
N ARG A 130 -28.97 -38.13 22.07
CA ARG A 130 -27.65 -37.74 22.60
C ARG A 130 -27.63 -36.27 22.99
N LEU A 131 -26.73 -35.88 23.89
CA LEU A 131 -26.59 -34.51 24.34
C LEU A 131 -26.52 -33.47 23.20
N GLU A 132 -25.67 -33.68 22.21
CA GLU A 132 -25.46 -32.71 21.11
C GLU A 132 -26.75 -32.42 20.33
N ASP A 133 -27.50 -33.48 20.03
CA ASP A 133 -28.80 -33.40 19.33
C ASP A 133 -29.87 -32.79 20.24
N ALA A 134 -29.83 -33.11 21.53
CA ALA A 134 -30.78 -32.58 22.52
C ALA A 134 -30.64 -31.05 22.66
N VAL A 135 -29.41 -30.53 22.63
CA VAL A 135 -29.14 -29.08 22.72
C VAL A 135 -29.42 -28.37 21.40
N SER A 136 -29.05 -28.97 20.26
CA SER A 136 -29.17 -28.31 18.94
C SER A 136 -30.59 -28.35 18.37
N GLY A 137 -31.35 -29.42 18.63
CA GLY A 137 -32.67 -29.64 18.02
C GLY A 137 -33.71 -30.30 18.94
N GLY A 138 -33.34 -30.66 20.18
CA GLY A 138 -34.20 -31.43 21.09
C GLY A 138 -35.45 -30.69 21.57
N ILE A 139 -35.50 -29.36 21.44
CA ILE A 139 -36.67 -28.54 21.82
C ILE A 139 -37.94 -29.05 21.13
N GLY A 140 -37.88 -29.24 19.81
CA GLY A 140 -39.04 -29.68 19.03
C GLY A 140 -39.49 -31.10 19.39
N THR A 141 -38.54 -32.02 19.56
CA THR A 141 -38.82 -33.41 19.92
C THR A 141 -39.46 -33.51 21.31
N VAL A 142 -38.92 -32.79 22.29
CA VAL A 142 -39.47 -32.75 23.66
C VAL A 142 -40.85 -32.10 23.66
N GLN A 143 -41.04 -30.99 22.95
CA GLN A 143 -42.33 -30.32 22.85
C GLN A 143 -43.40 -31.23 22.24
N ALA A 144 -43.09 -31.91 21.14
CA ALA A 144 -43.99 -32.84 20.49
C ALA A 144 -44.37 -34.02 21.41
N ALA A 145 -43.39 -34.58 22.14
CA ALA A 145 -43.64 -35.64 23.09
C ALA A 145 -44.60 -35.22 24.22
N ILE A 146 -44.43 -34.01 24.77
CA ILE A 146 -45.33 -33.49 25.80
C ILE A 146 -46.74 -33.25 25.24
N ILE A 147 -46.85 -32.65 24.06
CA ILE A 147 -48.16 -32.39 23.43
C ILE A 147 -48.90 -33.72 23.21
N ALA A 148 -48.22 -34.73 22.68
CA ALA A 148 -48.81 -36.05 22.47
C ALA A 148 -49.26 -36.71 23.78
N ALA A 149 -48.43 -36.63 24.82
CA ALA A 149 -48.76 -37.21 26.13
C ALA A 149 -49.93 -36.51 26.83
N LEU A 150 -50.05 -35.19 26.68
CA LEU A 150 -51.09 -34.41 27.35
C LEU A 150 -52.41 -34.33 26.57
N ALA A 151 -52.42 -34.60 25.27
CA ALA A 151 -53.62 -34.49 24.43
C ALA A 151 -54.76 -35.40 24.90
N ASP A 152 -54.43 -36.64 25.29
CA ASP A 152 -55.42 -37.66 25.68
C ASP A 152 -55.29 -38.09 27.17
N ASP A 153 -54.65 -37.25 28.01
CA ASP A 153 -54.50 -37.60 29.43
C ASP A 153 -55.83 -37.46 30.19
N ALA A 154 -56.40 -38.61 30.55
CA ALA A 154 -57.66 -38.71 31.30
C ALA A 154 -57.61 -37.98 32.66
N GLU A 155 -56.44 -37.86 33.28
CA GLU A 155 -56.27 -37.20 34.56
C GLU A 155 -56.31 -35.67 34.43
N VAL A 156 -55.86 -35.12 33.30
CA VAL A 156 -56.00 -33.69 32.98
C VAL A 156 -57.49 -33.34 32.89
N ALA A 157 -58.26 -34.15 32.16
CA ALA A 157 -59.72 -34.00 32.07
C ALA A 157 -60.42 -34.22 33.43
N ALA A 158 -59.96 -35.19 34.23
CA ALA A 158 -60.51 -35.47 35.56
C ALA A 158 -60.22 -34.35 36.59
N MET A 159 -59.17 -33.55 36.36
CA MET A 159 -58.86 -32.32 37.09
C MET A 159 -59.70 -31.11 36.64
N GLY A 160 -60.49 -31.24 35.56
CA GLY A 160 -61.25 -30.12 34.97
C GLY A 160 -60.37 -29.12 34.20
N LEU A 161 -59.18 -29.55 33.77
CA LEU A 161 -58.21 -28.74 33.04
C LEU A 161 -58.24 -29.09 31.55
N ALA A 162 -57.88 -28.12 30.72
CA ALA A 162 -57.58 -28.33 29.30
C ALA A 162 -56.26 -27.65 28.96
N VAL A 163 -55.44 -28.32 28.15
CA VAL A 163 -54.19 -27.76 27.64
C VAL A 163 -54.49 -26.85 26.45
N VAL A 164 -54.00 -25.62 26.50
CA VAL A 164 -54.10 -24.64 25.42
C VAL A 164 -52.84 -24.70 24.54
N GLY A 165 -51.69 -24.85 25.19
CA GLY A 165 -50.41 -24.94 24.49
C GLY A 165 -49.28 -25.41 25.40
N VAL A 166 -48.22 -25.89 24.77
CA VAL A 166 -46.97 -26.27 25.44
C VAL A 166 -45.84 -25.58 24.70
N ALA A 167 -44.96 -24.91 25.43
CA ALA A 167 -43.76 -24.30 24.91
C ALA A 167 -42.54 -24.86 25.65
N VAL A 168 -41.48 -25.17 24.92
CA VAL A 168 -40.19 -25.56 25.49
C VAL A 168 -39.21 -24.44 25.18
N SER A 169 -38.69 -23.76 26.19
CA SER A 169 -37.83 -22.58 26.00
C SER A 169 -36.40 -22.96 25.67
N GLY A 170 -35.93 -24.10 26.16
CA GLY A 170 -34.56 -24.55 25.93
C GLY A 170 -34.22 -25.86 26.64
N VAL A 171 -33.19 -26.52 26.12
CA VAL A 171 -32.52 -27.68 26.73
C VAL A 171 -31.10 -27.27 27.02
N THR A 172 -30.78 -27.05 28.29
CA THR A 172 -29.48 -26.54 28.71
C THR A 172 -28.72 -27.62 29.47
N PRO A 173 -27.50 -28.00 29.05
CA PRO A 173 -26.69 -28.93 29.83
C PRO A 173 -26.20 -28.33 31.14
N ALA A 174 -25.63 -29.18 32.00
CA ALA A 174 -24.89 -28.72 33.16
C ALA A 174 -23.79 -27.68 32.76
N PRO A 175 -23.56 -26.62 33.57
CA PRO A 175 -22.63 -25.54 33.20
C PRO A 175 -21.19 -26.00 32.90
N GLU A 176 -20.73 -27.06 33.55
CA GLU A 176 -19.40 -27.66 33.31
C GLU A 176 -19.31 -28.26 31.91
N LEU A 177 -20.41 -28.89 31.46
CA LEU A 177 -20.50 -29.53 30.16
C LEU A 177 -20.68 -28.52 29.04
N VAL A 178 -21.40 -27.42 29.27
CA VAL A 178 -21.45 -26.27 28.33
C VAL A 178 -20.03 -25.80 28.01
N LYS A 179 -19.21 -25.55 29.05
CA LYS A 179 -17.81 -25.13 28.88
C LYS A 179 -16.98 -26.18 28.12
N ALA A 180 -17.18 -27.46 28.43
CA ALA A 180 -16.49 -28.54 27.75
C ALA A 180 -16.87 -28.60 26.25
N MET A 181 -18.14 -28.40 25.91
CA MET A 181 -18.64 -28.39 24.52
C MET A 181 -18.18 -27.15 23.74
N GLU A 182 -18.03 -26.01 24.39
CA GLU A 182 -17.53 -24.78 23.75
C GLU A 182 -16.03 -24.85 23.41
N THR A 183 -15.26 -25.64 24.16
CA THR A 183 -13.78 -25.66 24.06
C THR A 183 -13.29 -26.10 22.67
N PRO A 184 -13.73 -27.23 22.08
CA PRO A 184 -13.31 -27.64 20.74
C PRO A 184 -13.69 -26.62 19.66
N THR A 185 -14.87 -26.02 19.77
CA THR A 185 -15.32 -24.99 18.83
C THR A 185 -14.41 -23.76 18.93
N ARG A 186 -14.09 -23.32 20.14
CA ARG A 186 -13.18 -22.21 20.41
C ARG A 186 -11.77 -22.48 19.88
N GLU A 187 -11.23 -23.66 20.12
CA GLU A 187 -9.92 -24.08 19.61
C GLU A 187 -9.91 -24.13 18.08
N SER A 188 -10.95 -24.68 17.44
CA SER A 188 -11.05 -24.71 15.98
C SER A 188 -11.11 -23.31 15.36
N LEU A 189 -11.81 -22.38 16.00
CA LEU A 189 -11.87 -20.97 15.58
C LEU A 189 -10.52 -20.29 15.75
N GLN A 190 -9.80 -20.58 16.84
CA GLN A 190 -8.46 -20.07 17.06
C GLN A 190 -7.47 -20.62 16.01
N GLN A 191 -7.52 -21.91 15.71
CA GLN A 191 -6.71 -22.52 14.67
C GLN A 191 -6.99 -21.91 13.29
N LYS A 192 -8.25 -21.64 12.94
CA LYS A 192 -8.62 -20.95 11.71
C LYS A 192 -8.09 -19.51 11.67
N ALA A 193 -8.11 -18.81 12.81
CA ALA A 193 -7.55 -17.46 12.90
C ALA A 193 -6.02 -17.49 12.72
N ASP A 194 -5.33 -18.42 13.38
CA ASP A 194 -3.87 -18.60 13.24
C ASP A 194 -3.49 -18.97 11.80
N GLN A 195 -4.27 -19.84 11.16
CA GLN A 195 -4.09 -20.19 9.76
C GLN A 195 -4.23 -18.97 8.85
N ALA A 196 -5.25 -18.13 9.07
CA ALA A 196 -5.43 -16.90 8.30
C ALA A 196 -4.28 -15.90 8.53
N VAL A 197 -3.72 -15.83 9.74
CA VAL A 197 -2.54 -15.01 10.04
C VAL A 197 -1.31 -15.57 9.32
N PHE A 198 -1.11 -16.88 9.32
CA PHE A 198 -0.01 -17.53 8.60
C PHE A 198 -0.10 -17.29 7.10
N GLU A 199 -1.27 -17.47 6.49
CA GLU A 199 -1.50 -17.21 5.06
C GLU A 199 -1.20 -15.76 4.68
N ARG A 200 -1.64 -14.80 5.49
CA ARG A 200 -1.31 -13.38 5.29
C ARG A 200 0.19 -13.11 5.38
N ARG A 201 0.90 -13.74 6.33
CA ARG A 201 2.36 -13.62 6.47
C ARG A 201 3.09 -14.26 5.31
N ALA A 202 2.68 -15.44 4.87
CA ALA A 202 3.25 -16.13 3.71
C ALA A 202 3.13 -15.25 2.46
N LEU A 203 1.94 -14.69 2.20
CA LEU A 203 1.72 -13.79 1.07
C LEU A 203 2.56 -12.51 1.16
N ALA A 204 2.73 -11.94 2.36
CA ALA A 204 3.60 -10.79 2.56
C ALA A 204 5.07 -11.11 2.25
N VAL A 205 5.57 -12.26 2.69
CA VAL A 205 6.94 -12.71 2.42
C VAL A 205 7.15 -13.01 0.93
N GLU A 206 6.19 -13.65 0.27
CA GLU A 206 6.23 -13.85 -1.18
C GLU A 206 6.28 -12.52 -1.94
N LYS A 207 5.48 -11.54 -1.51
CA LYS A 207 5.53 -10.18 -2.08
C LYS A 207 6.87 -9.50 -1.84
N GLU A 208 7.44 -9.62 -0.65
CA GLU A 208 8.77 -9.06 -0.34
C GLU A 208 9.87 -9.71 -1.19
N ARG A 209 9.82 -11.03 -1.35
CA ARG A 209 10.73 -11.76 -2.24
C ARG A 209 10.59 -11.29 -3.69
N ALA A 210 9.37 -11.17 -4.19
CA ALA A 210 9.10 -10.69 -5.55
C ALA A 210 9.57 -9.23 -5.75
N ILE A 211 9.43 -8.37 -4.74
CA ILE A 211 9.95 -7.00 -4.78
C ILE A 211 11.47 -7.03 -4.87
N LYS A 212 12.16 -7.80 -4.02
CA LYS A 212 13.63 -7.94 -4.05
C LYS A 212 14.15 -8.49 -5.38
N GLU A 213 13.47 -9.49 -5.96
CA GLU A 213 13.82 -10.04 -7.27
C GLU A 213 13.65 -8.99 -8.39
N ASN A 214 12.56 -8.20 -8.36
CA ASN A 214 12.35 -7.09 -9.30
C ASN A 214 13.38 -5.97 -9.11
N GLU A 215 13.73 -5.63 -7.87
CA GLU A 215 14.77 -4.63 -7.56
C GLU A 215 16.14 -5.08 -8.09
N LEU A 216 16.51 -6.34 -7.87
CA LEU A 216 17.75 -6.91 -8.40
C LEU A 216 17.77 -6.89 -9.94
N ALA A 217 16.67 -7.29 -10.58
CA ALA A 217 16.55 -7.23 -12.04
C ALA A 217 16.70 -5.79 -12.57
N THR A 218 16.09 -4.83 -11.88
CA THR A 218 16.21 -3.40 -12.21
C THR A 218 17.67 -2.93 -12.06
N GLN A 219 18.37 -3.35 -11.00
CA GLN A 219 19.79 -3.02 -10.80
C GLN A 219 20.68 -3.60 -11.91
N ILE A 220 20.42 -4.85 -12.33
CA ILE A 220 21.14 -5.49 -13.45
C ILE A 220 20.90 -4.73 -14.75
N GLU A 221 19.66 -4.33 -15.03
CA GLU A 221 19.34 -3.56 -16.23
C GLU A 221 20.02 -2.18 -16.22
N LEU A 222 20.00 -1.49 -15.08
CA LEU A 222 20.70 -0.21 -14.91
C LEU A 222 22.21 -0.36 -15.12
N ALA A 223 22.84 -1.39 -14.54
CA ALA A 223 24.25 -1.67 -14.74
C ALA A 223 24.58 -1.92 -16.22
N ARG A 224 23.74 -2.68 -16.94
CA ARG A 224 23.91 -2.91 -18.38
C ARG A 224 23.81 -1.62 -19.19
N ARG A 225 22.84 -0.76 -18.88
CA ARG A 225 22.71 0.57 -19.53
C ARG A 225 23.91 1.46 -19.23
N GLN A 226 24.45 1.40 -18.02
CA GLN A 226 25.66 2.12 -17.62
C GLN A 226 26.86 1.68 -18.46
N ASP A 227 27.07 0.37 -18.62
CA ASP A 227 28.15 -0.18 -19.45
C ASP A 227 28.00 0.26 -20.92
N GLU A 228 26.79 0.17 -21.48
CA GLU A 228 26.52 0.65 -22.85
C GLU A 228 26.79 2.15 -23.00
N LEU A 229 26.44 2.96 -22.00
CA LEU A 229 26.73 4.40 -21.99
C LEU A 229 28.23 4.67 -21.97
N ILE A 230 28.99 3.96 -21.12
CA ILE A 230 30.46 4.08 -21.03
C ILE A 230 31.11 3.69 -22.37
N GLN A 231 30.66 2.60 -22.99
CA GLN A 231 31.17 2.18 -24.31
C GLN A 231 30.91 3.24 -25.38
N ARG A 232 29.68 3.80 -25.41
CA ARG A 232 29.35 4.91 -26.32
C ARG A 232 30.22 6.13 -26.05
N GLN A 233 30.39 6.52 -24.78
CA GLN A 233 31.24 7.66 -24.40
C GLN A 233 32.70 7.46 -24.81
N ASN A 234 33.25 6.25 -24.62
CA ASN A 234 34.60 5.92 -25.07
C ASN A 234 34.72 6.00 -26.60
N SER A 235 33.76 5.45 -27.34
CA SER A 235 33.74 5.54 -28.81
C SER A 235 33.66 7.00 -29.29
N ASN A 236 32.86 7.83 -28.61
CA ASN A 236 32.75 9.26 -28.92
C ASN A 236 34.05 9.99 -28.60
N LYS A 237 34.72 9.70 -27.48
CA LYS A 237 36.03 10.27 -27.13
C LYS A 237 37.10 9.90 -28.15
N ILE A 238 37.12 8.65 -28.63
CA ILE A 238 38.05 8.21 -29.68
C ILE A 238 37.79 8.99 -30.97
N ARG A 239 36.53 9.07 -31.43
CA ARG A 239 36.17 9.85 -32.63
C ARG A 239 36.50 11.34 -32.49
N GLU A 240 36.30 11.91 -31.31
CA GLU A 240 36.66 13.31 -31.04
C GLU A 240 38.18 13.51 -31.09
N ALA A 241 38.96 12.60 -30.51
CA ALA A 241 40.41 12.63 -30.58
C ALA A 241 40.94 12.45 -32.01
N GLU A 242 40.36 11.52 -32.78
CA GLU A 242 40.66 11.33 -34.20
C GLU A 242 40.31 12.57 -35.02
N GLY A 243 39.14 13.18 -34.77
CA GLY A 243 38.71 14.40 -35.43
C GLY A 243 39.65 15.58 -35.13
N LYS A 244 40.08 15.74 -33.88
CA LYS A 244 41.09 16.75 -33.49
C LYS A 244 42.44 16.48 -34.16
N ALA A 245 42.90 15.23 -34.19
CA ALA A 245 44.15 14.86 -34.85
C ALA A 245 44.10 15.07 -36.37
N ALA A 246 42.98 14.76 -37.02
CA ALA A 246 42.77 15.01 -38.45
C ALA A 246 42.73 16.51 -38.77
N ALA A 247 42.04 17.30 -37.96
CA ALA A 247 42.02 18.77 -38.09
C ALA A 247 43.42 19.37 -37.93
N GLU A 248 44.21 18.89 -36.95
CA GLU A 248 45.57 19.36 -36.73
C GLU A 248 46.51 18.95 -37.87
N ARG A 249 46.38 17.73 -38.41
CA ARG A 249 47.14 17.31 -39.61
C ARG A 249 46.85 18.22 -40.81
N LEU A 250 45.57 18.50 -41.07
CA LEU A 250 45.17 19.38 -42.16
C LEU A 250 45.69 20.81 -41.97
N ARG A 251 45.71 21.31 -40.72
CA ARG A 251 46.28 22.62 -40.36
C ARG A 251 47.78 22.67 -40.68
N VAL A 252 48.54 21.67 -40.23
CA VAL A 252 49.98 21.58 -40.49
C VAL A 252 50.29 21.45 -41.98
N GLU A 253 49.53 20.64 -42.72
CA GLU A 253 49.68 20.48 -44.17
C GLU A 253 49.38 21.79 -44.92
N SER A 254 48.34 22.51 -44.48
CA SER A 254 48.01 23.84 -45.02
C SER A 254 49.12 24.85 -44.73
N GLU A 255 49.67 24.87 -43.50
CA GLU A 255 50.80 25.73 -43.13
C GLU A 255 52.06 25.40 -43.94
N GLN A 256 52.36 24.13 -44.18
CA GLN A 256 53.47 23.70 -45.05
C GLN A 256 53.27 24.14 -46.49
N THR A 257 52.05 24.03 -47.02
CA THR A 257 51.71 24.47 -48.38
C THR A 257 51.86 25.98 -48.53
N ILE A 258 51.38 26.75 -47.54
CA ILE A 258 51.55 28.21 -47.50
C ILE A 258 53.05 28.58 -47.44
N ALA A 259 53.83 27.91 -46.60
CA ALA A 259 55.27 28.14 -46.49
C ALA A 259 56.02 27.81 -47.80
N ALA A 260 55.64 26.73 -48.49
CA ALA A 260 56.22 26.36 -49.78
C ALA A 260 55.90 27.42 -50.86
N LEU A 261 54.66 27.88 -50.94
CA LEU A 261 54.26 28.96 -51.85
C LEU A 261 55.00 30.27 -51.56
N ALA A 262 55.19 30.62 -50.28
CA ALA A 262 55.95 31.80 -49.89
C ALA A 262 57.43 31.69 -50.29
N ALA A 263 58.04 30.50 -50.14
CA ALA A 263 59.41 30.24 -50.55
C ALA A 263 59.59 30.30 -52.09
N GLU A 264 58.64 29.76 -52.86
CA GLU A 264 58.64 29.89 -54.32
C GLU A 264 58.45 31.35 -54.78
N GLY A 265 57.56 32.09 -54.11
CA GLY A 265 57.35 33.52 -54.34
C GLY A 265 58.63 34.33 -54.11
N TYR A 266 59.32 34.07 -52.99
CA TYR A 266 60.60 34.70 -52.68
C TYR A 266 61.69 34.34 -53.72
N GLY A 267 61.76 33.07 -54.14
CA GLY A 267 62.69 32.63 -55.17
C GLY A 267 62.47 33.30 -56.54
N ARG A 268 61.21 33.54 -56.93
CA ARG A 268 60.89 34.31 -58.15
C ARG A 268 61.30 35.78 -58.00
N ASP A 269 60.98 36.42 -56.88
CA ASP A 269 61.29 37.84 -56.66
C ASP A 269 62.80 38.11 -56.71
N VAL A 270 63.61 37.24 -56.10
CA VAL A 270 65.08 37.32 -56.15
C VAL A 270 65.61 37.16 -57.58
N ARG A 271 65.07 36.23 -58.37
CA ARG A 271 65.47 36.06 -59.78
C ARG A 271 65.12 37.27 -60.63
N THR A 272 63.93 37.82 -60.48
CA THR A 272 63.48 38.99 -61.23
C THR A 272 64.33 40.22 -60.87
N ARG A 273 64.63 40.45 -59.59
CA ARG A 273 65.55 41.53 -59.17
C ARG A 273 66.95 41.34 -59.73
N ALA A 274 67.50 40.12 -59.69
CA ALA A 274 68.82 39.84 -60.22
C ALA A 274 68.90 40.06 -61.75
N GLN A 275 67.83 39.76 -62.49
CA GLN A 275 67.72 40.04 -63.92
C GLN A 275 67.65 41.55 -64.20
N GLY A 276 66.82 42.29 -63.46
CA GLY A 276 66.73 43.75 -63.56
C GLY A 276 68.06 44.45 -63.24
N ASP A 277 68.77 44.01 -62.21
CA ASP A 277 70.10 44.52 -61.85
C ASP A 277 71.15 44.22 -62.92
N ALA A 278 71.09 43.04 -63.55
CA ALA A 278 72.00 42.69 -64.64
C ALA A 278 71.78 43.55 -65.89
N GLU A 279 70.52 43.82 -66.25
CA GLU A 279 70.17 44.73 -67.36
C GLU A 279 70.58 46.17 -67.08
N ALA A 280 70.35 46.66 -65.86
CA ALA A 280 70.77 48.00 -65.44
C ALA A 280 72.29 48.19 -65.52
N ARG A 281 73.07 47.19 -65.08
CA ARG A 281 74.54 47.22 -65.21
C ARG A 281 75.00 47.19 -66.66
N ARG A 282 74.30 46.47 -67.55
CA ARG A 282 74.65 46.40 -68.97
C ARG A 282 74.45 47.75 -69.67
N MET A 283 73.32 48.41 -69.43
CA MET A 283 73.05 49.74 -69.97
C MET A 283 74.04 50.80 -69.48
N LEU A 284 74.40 50.79 -68.19
CA LEU A 284 75.40 51.71 -67.66
C LEU A 284 76.78 51.49 -68.29
N GLY A 285 77.22 50.23 -68.43
CA GLY A 285 78.50 49.90 -69.07
C GLY A 285 78.56 50.31 -70.55
N GLU A 286 77.46 50.17 -71.29
CA GLU A 286 77.36 50.63 -72.69
C GLU A 286 77.50 52.16 -72.79
N THR A 287 76.91 52.92 -71.86
CA THR A 287 77.03 54.38 -71.82
C THR A 287 78.42 54.88 -71.41
N GLU A 288 79.07 54.22 -70.44
CA GLU A 288 80.42 54.57 -70.00
C GLU A 288 81.44 54.29 -71.11
N ALA A 289 81.34 53.15 -71.79
CA ALA A 289 82.22 52.79 -72.91
C ALA A 289 82.09 53.79 -74.09
N ALA A 290 80.87 54.25 -74.39
CA ALA A 290 80.64 55.26 -75.43
C ALA A 290 81.28 56.62 -75.07
N THR A 291 81.21 57.00 -73.78
CA THR A 291 81.79 58.26 -73.29
C THR A 291 83.32 58.23 -73.31
N GLU A 292 83.92 57.10 -72.97
CA GLU A 292 85.38 56.91 -72.98
C GLU A 292 85.94 56.89 -74.42
N SER A 293 85.22 56.25 -75.36
CA SER A 293 85.53 56.26 -76.80
C SER A 293 85.48 57.67 -77.41
N ALA A 294 84.49 58.48 -77.03
CA ALA A 294 84.37 59.87 -77.50
C ALA A 294 85.52 60.75 -76.97
N ARG A 295 85.98 60.52 -75.72
CA ARG A 295 87.21 61.15 -75.23
C ARG A 295 88.42 60.71 -76.06
N ALA A 296 88.61 59.41 -76.28
CA ALA A 296 89.77 58.88 -77.01
C ALA A 296 89.92 59.51 -78.41
N HIS A 297 88.83 59.64 -79.17
CA HIS A 297 88.86 60.25 -80.50
C HIS A 297 89.14 61.76 -80.51
N ALA A 298 88.85 62.49 -79.42
CA ALA A 298 89.21 63.90 -79.33
C ALA A 298 90.73 64.12 -79.27
N TRP A 299 91.52 63.10 -78.94
CA TRP A 299 92.98 63.19 -78.80
C TRP A 299 93.77 62.89 -80.08
N ASP A 300 93.14 62.37 -81.14
CA ASP A 300 93.85 61.87 -82.34
C ASP A 300 94.59 62.95 -83.16
N ASN A 301 94.23 64.24 -83.01
CA ASN A 301 94.79 65.34 -83.82
C ASN A 301 95.50 66.43 -83.00
N VAL A 302 95.86 66.15 -81.74
CA VAL A 302 96.50 67.15 -80.86
C VAL A 302 98.03 67.09 -80.98
N ARG A 303 98.64 68.22 -81.38
CA ARG A 303 100.10 68.35 -81.51
C ARG A 303 100.80 68.13 -80.15
N PRO A 304 101.99 67.46 -80.11
CA PRO A 304 102.67 67.07 -78.87
C PRO A 304 102.94 68.22 -77.89
N GLU A 305 103.21 69.42 -78.38
CA GLU A 305 103.45 70.60 -77.55
C GLU A 305 102.22 71.02 -76.72
N VAL A 306 101.01 70.79 -77.24
CA VAL A 306 99.73 71.15 -76.58
C VAL A 306 99.32 70.12 -75.54
N MET A 307 99.65 68.84 -75.75
CA MET A 307 99.44 67.79 -74.74
C MET A 307 100.24 68.05 -73.46
N TRP A 308 101.47 68.56 -73.57
CA TRP A 308 102.27 68.93 -72.40
C TRP A 308 101.68 70.15 -71.66
N ALA A 309 101.15 71.14 -72.38
CA ALA A 309 100.48 72.28 -71.77
C ALA A 309 99.16 71.89 -71.07
N MET A 310 98.35 71.00 -71.68
CA MET A 310 97.13 70.48 -71.05
C MET A 310 97.44 69.51 -69.91
N ALA A 311 98.49 68.69 -70.00
CA ALA A 311 98.95 67.87 -68.88
C ALA A 311 99.38 68.77 -67.71
N ALA A 312 100.12 69.85 -67.97
CA ALA A 312 100.46 70.85 -66.95
C ALA A 312 99.20 71.53 -66.37
N GLN A 313 98.18 71.84 -67.19
CA GLN A 313 96.91 72.41 -66.72
C GLN A 313 96.09 71.40 -65.89
N THR A 314 95.97 70.15 -66.33
CA THR A 314 95.19 69.12 -65.64
C THR A 314 95.88 68.71 -64.33
N MET A 315 97.21 68.69 -64.32
CA MET A 315 98.00 68.50 -63.10
C MET A 315 97.83 69.69 -62.16
N ALA A 316 97.88 70.94 -62.65
CA ALA A 316 97.62 72.13 -61.84
C ALA A 316 96.18 72.18 -61.30
N THR A 317 95.19 71.64 -62.03
CA THR A 317 93.79 71.57 -61.57
C THR A 317 93.60 70.46 -60.54
N LYS A 318 94.30 69.33 -60.65
CA LYS A 318 94.25 68.23 -59.66
C LYS A 318 95.17 68.42 -58.45
N LEU A 319 96.17 69.30 -58.51
CA LEU A 319 97.10 69.59 -57.42
C LEU A 319 96.57 70.59 -56.38
N GLN A 320 95.44 71.27 -56.62
CA GLN A 320 94.84 72.22 -55.65
C GLN A 320 94.35 71.57 -54.34
N ASN A 321 94.40 70.23 -54.19
CA ASN A 321 93.86 69.49 -53.04
C ASN A 321 94.84 68.53 -52.35
N ILE A 322 96.17 68.70 -52.49
CA ILE A 322 97.15 67.83 -51.82
C ILE A 322 97.94 68.62 -50.78
N GLU A 323 97.49 68.61 -49.52
CA GLU A 323 98.16 69.31 -48.41
C GLU A 323 99.41 68.58 -47.92
N HIS A 324 99.52 67.25 -48.02
CA HIS A 324 100.69 66.47 -47.56
C HIS A 324 101.05 65.32 -48.53
N ILE A 325 102.33 65.26 -48.97
CA ILE A 325 102.89 64.10 -49.68
C ILE A 325 103.83 63.35 -48.72
N THR A 326 103.40 62.17 -48.27
CA THR A 326 104.18 61.27 -47.41
C THR A 326 105.01 60.34 -48.28
N ILE A 327 106.33 60.54 -48.33
CA ILE A 327 107.27 59.67 -49.04
C ILE A 327 107.75 58.58 -48.06
N THR A 328 107.28 57.35 -48.23
CA THR A 328 107.71 56.19 -47.45
C THR A 328 108.93 55.50 -48.08
N PRO A 329 109.85 54.92 -47.28
CA PRO A 329 111.13 54.37 -47.77
C PRO A 329 111.01 53.27 -48.83
N ASP A 330 109.89 52.57 -48.88
CA ASP A 330 109.72 51.38 -49.74
C ASP A 330 109.53 51.69 -51.23
N THR A 331 109.20 52.94 -51.60
CA THR A 331 109.09 53.33 -53.02
C THR A 331 110.36 53.93 -53.62
N PHE A 332 111.38 54.23 -52.81
CA PHE A 332 112.68 54.76 -53.27
C PHE A 332 113.67 53.65 -53.68
N GLY A 333 113.52 52.44 -53.12
CA GLY A 333 114.41 51.29 -53.36
C GLY A 333 114.41 50.73 -54.80
N PRO A 334 113.24 50.54 -55.45
CA PRO A 334 113.20 49.98 -56.81
C PRO A 334 113.64 50.97 -57.91
N MET A 335 113.61 52.28 -57.63
CA MET A 335 113.93 53.32 -58.61
C MET A 335 115.42 53.68 -58.62
N LEU A 336 116.10 53.68 -57.46
CA LEU A 336 117.56 53.88 -57.40
C LEU A 336 118.37 52.67 -57.91
N SER A 337 117.87 51.45 -57.69
CA SER A 337 118.52 50.22 -58.17
C SER A 337 118.48 50.06 -59.70
N LYS A 338 117.49 50.68 -60.37
CA LYS A 338 117.41 50.77 -61.84
C LYS A 338 118.27 51.87 -62.46
N ILE A 339 118.78 52.83 -61.67
CA ILE A 339 119.59 53.95 -62.17
C ILE A 339 121.10 53.73 -61.93
N ILE A 340 121.48 52.89 -60.96
CA ILE A 340 122.90 52.59 -60.64
C ILE A 340 123.41 51.30 -61.31
N ARG A 341 122.54 50.42 -61.82
CA ARG A 341 122.93 49.29 -62.69
C ARG A 341 122.68 49.62 -64.15
N GLY A 342 123.74 50.08 -64.81
CA GLY A 342 123.82 50.07 -66.26
C GLY A 342 123.90 48.66 -66.84
N GLU A 343 123.05 48.43 -67.84
CA GLU A 343 123.14 47.50 -68.98
C GLU A 343 122.94 45.96 -68.85
N LYS A 344 121.84 45.56 -69.52
CA LYS A 344 121.62 44.45 -70.50
C LYS A 344 122.12 43.02 -70.20
N ALA A 345 121.16 42.09 -70.16
CA ALA A 345 120.92 40.94 -71.08
C ALA A 345 120.05 39.90 -70.33
N SER A 346 118.97 39.29 -70.85
CA SER A 346 118.46 39.10 -72.22
C SER A 346 117.09 39.70 -72.47
#